data_AF-A0A919EVD4-F1
#
_entry.id   AF-A0A919EVD4-F1
#
_cell.length_a   1.000
_cell.length_b   1.000
_cell.length_c   1.000
_cell.angle_alpha   90.00
_cell.angle_beta   90.00
_cell.angle_gamma   90.00
#
_symmetry.space_group_name_H-M   'P 1'
#
loop_
_entity.id
_entity.type
_entity.pdbx_description
1 polymer ?
#
loop_
_entity_poly.entity_id
_entity_poly.type
_entity_poly.pdbx_seq_one_letter_code
_entity_poly.pdbx_strand_id
1 'polypeptide(L)'
;MESADATDRLSVDFERVVSYDNAVSDDDQAQKLFGEQESAADLPAPSGSSAPPPSPTPSSSGASAASGPPSASSAPPKGAAGDGTSSSGSPDASSSGATPTDLQPRTLSDVGDEAYLDDRLNTSGSTAEQRTVTVVFRTSNVIVTLQYEEQPMAVGAVPDSKEMQDRALNLASRLDDALGG
;
A
#
# COMPACT_ATOMS: atom_id res chain seq x y z
N MET A 1 -26.56 -18.46 22.72
CA MET A 1 -26.19 -17.07 22.38
C MET A 1 -24.69 -17.07 22.32
N GLU A 2 -24.13 -16.98 21.12
CA GLU A 2 -22.70 -16.68 20.97
C GLU A 2 -22.46 -15.27 21.48
N SER A 3 -21.59 -15.11 22.46
CA SER A 3 -21.01 -13.82 22.81
C SER A 3 -20.00 -13.47 21.71
N ALA A 4 -20.02 -12.24 21.19
CA ALA A 4 -18.99 -11.78 20.26
C ALA A 4 -17.61 -11.84 20.97
N ASP A 5 -16.61 -12.43 20.30
CA ASP A 5 -15.26 -12.62 20.84
C ASP A 5 -14.45 -11.31 20.87
N ALA A 6 -14.91 -10.30 20.12
CA ALA A 6 -14.29 -8.98 20.01
C ALA A 6 -15.35 -7.87 19.86
N THR A 7 -14.90 -6.62 20.04
CA THR A 7 -15.64 -5.41 19.68
C THR A 7 -14.98 -4.76 18.47
N ASP A 8 -15.74 -4.63 17.39
CA ASP A 8 -15.33 -3.92 16.17
C ASP A 8 -15.85 -2.48 16.17
N ARG A 9 -15.01 -1.54 15.72
CA ARG A 9 -15.38 -0.15 15.52
C ARG A 9 -14.91 0.36 14.16
N LEU A 10 -15.83 0.92 13.39
CA LEU A 10 -15.56 1.59 12.14
C LEU A 10 -15.80 3.10 12.30
N SER A 11 -14.79 3.90 11.96
CA SER A 11 -14.90 5.35 11.82
C SER A 11 -14.56 5.73 10.38
N VAL A 12 -15.35 6.61 9.77
CA VAL A 12 -15.10 7.14 8.43
C VAL A 12 -15.22 8.65 8.49
N ASP A 13 -14.17 9.34 8.06
CA ASP A 13 -14.11 10.79 7.95
C ASP A 13 -14.02 11.19 6.46
N PHE A 14 -14.70 12.29 6.11
CA PHE A 14 -14.70 12.85 4.76
C PHE A 14 -14.27 14.31 4.86
N GLU A 15 -13.09 14.61 4.35
CA GLU A 15 -12.57 15.96 4.26
C GLU A 15 -12.64 16.45 2.81
N ARG A 16 -13.48 17.46 2.55
CA ARG A 16 -13.51 18.13 1.25
C ARG A 16 -12.64 19.37 1.29
N VAL A 17 -11.60 19.38 0.46
CA VAL A 17 -10.64 20.47 0.37
C VAL A 17 -11.15 21.53 -0.62
N VAL A 18 -10.97 22.79 -0.25
CA VAL A 18 -11.33 23.96 -1.08
C VAL A 18 -10.19 24.95 -1.03
N SER A 19 -9.66 25.30 -2.20
CA SER A 19 -8.64 26.34 -2.29
C SER A 19 -9.30 27.73 -2.30
N TYR A 20 -8.82 28.63 -1.46
CA TYR A 20 -9.20 30.06 -1.53
C TYR A 20 -8.27 30.85 -2.46
N ASP A 21 -7.17 30.25 -2.90
CA ASP A 21 -6.26 30.83 -3.87
C ASP A 21 -6.73 30.47 -5.28
N ASN A 22 -7.04 31.47 -6.11
CA ASN A 22 -7.55 31.26 -7.47
C ASN A 22 -6.51 30.66 -8.43
N ALA A 23 -5.22 30.65 -8.06
CA ALA A 23 -4.17 30.05 -8.86
C ALA A 23 -3.90 28.58 -8.49
N VAL A 24 -4.55 28.05 -7.43
CA VAL A 24 -4.38 26.66 -7.01
C VAL A 24 -5.72 25.93 -7.08
N SER A 25 -5.74 24.78 -7.75
CA SER A 25 -6.92 23.91 -7.79
C SER A 25 -7.21 23.32 -6.42
N ASP A 26 -8.48 23.00 -6.17
CA ASP A 26 -8.89 22.24 -4.98
C ASP A 26 -8.21 20.87 -4.95
N ASP A 27 -8.01 20.28 -6.13
CA ASP A 27 -7.32 19.00 -6.32
C ASP A 27 -5.85 19.06 -5.90
N ASP A 28 -5.09 20.05 -6.39
CA ASP A 28 -3.68 20.24 -6.03
C ASP A 28 -3.49 20.46 -4.52
N GLN A 29 -4.43 21.19 -3.88
CA GLN A 29 -4.41 21.35 -2.42
C GLN A 29 -4.70 20.04 -1.70
N ALA A 30 -5.67 19.26 -2.18
CA ALA A 30 -5.99 17.96 -1.60
C ALA A 30 -4.81 16.99 -1.72
N GLN A 31 -4.14 16.95 -2.87
CA GLN A 31 -2.92 16.17 -3.08
C GLN A 31 -1.85 16.52 -2.06
N LYS A 32 -1.64 17.82 -1.80
CA LYS A 32 -0.64 18.28 -0.83
C LYS A 32 -0.99 17.84 0.60
N LEU A 33 -2.25 17.99 1.02
CA LEU A 33 -2.71 17.59 2.35
C LEU A 33 -2.63 16.06 2.53
N PHE A 34 -2.98 15.31 1.49
CA PHE A 34 -2.83 13.86 1.47
C PHE A 34 -1.36 13.44 1.66
N GLY A 35 -0.42 14.05 0.91
CA GLY A 35 1.01 13.76 1.05
C GLY A 35 1.58 14.10 2.44
N GLU A 36 1.02 15.10 3.13
CA GLU A 36 1.38 15.39 4.53
C GLU A 36 0.88 14.30 5.48
N GLN A 37 -0.34 13.80 5.29
CA GLN A 37 -0.89 12.67 6.06
C GLN A 37 -0.11 11.37 5.81
N GLU A 38 0.20 11.04 4.56
CA GLU A 38 1.02 9.88 4.20
C GLU A 38 2.41 9.96 4.85
N SER A 39 3.04 11.14 4.81
CA SER A 39 4.33 11.37 5.47
C SER A 39 4.23 11.22 6.99
N ALA A 40 3.15 11.69 7.61
CA ALA A 40 2.89 11.56 9.04
C ALA A 40 2.60 10.11 9.47
N ALA A 41 2.15 9.26 8.54
CA ALA A 41 1.93 7.83 8.79
C ALA A 41 3.24 7.02 8.89
N ASP A 42 4.39 7.61 8.51
CA ASP A 42 5.73 7.00 8.63
C ASP A 42 5.78 5.59 8.00
N LEU A 43 5.27 5.49 6.76
CA LEU A 43 5.19 4.22 6.05
C LEU A 43 6.60 3.72 5.68
N PRO A 44 6.86 2.39 5.77
CA PRO A 44 8.11 1.82 5.31
C PRO A 44 8.30 2.05 3.81
N ALA A 45 9.54 2.30 3.40
CA ALA A 45 9.86 2.52 1.99
C ALA A 45 9.39 1.32 1.14
N PRO A 46 8.79 1.56 -0.04
CA PRO A 46 8.30 0.49 -0.89
C PRO A 46 9.46 -0.43 -1.26
N SER A 47 9.25 -1.75 -1.10
CA SER A 47 10.20 -2.79 -1.47
C SER A 47 10.39 -2.81 -2.98
N GLY A 48 11.22 -1.90 -3.49
CA GLY A 48 11.40 -1.65 -4.93
C GLY A 48 12.07 -0.32 -5.26
N SER A 49 12.05 0.66 -4.34
CA SER A 49 12.77 1.92 -4.54
C SER A 49 14.24 1.77 -4.17
N SER A 50 15.00 1.10 -5.03
CA SER A 50 16.46 1.25 -5.04
C SER A 50 16.73 2.67 -5.54
N ALA A 51 17.08 3.58 -4.63
CA ALA A 51 17.46 4.95 -4.98
C ALA A 51 18.49 4.91 -6.14
N PRO A 52 18.28 5.67 -7.23
CA PRO A 52 19.28 5.71 -8.29
C PRO A 52 20.58 6.28 -7.70
N PRO A 53 21.76 5.67 -7.99
CA PRO A 53 23.02 6.25 -7.58
C PRO A 53 23.17 7.65 -8.19
N PRO A 54 23.84 8.60 -7.51
CA PRO A 54 24.05 9.93 -8.06
C PRO A 54 24.80 9.82 -9.40
N SER A 55 24.17 10.30 -10.48
CA SER A 55 24.83 10.39 -11.79
C SER A 55 26.10 11.25 -11.68
N PRO A 56 27.26 10.78 -12.15
CA PRO A 56 28.42 11.65 -12.31
C PRO A 56 28.14 12.65 -13.44
N THR A 57 28.43 13.92 -13.17
CA THR A 57 28.43 15.00 -14.15
C THR A 57 29.40 14.70 -15.30
N PRO A 58 28.98 14.75 -16.58
CA PRO A 58 29.92 14.56 -17.67
C PRO A 58 30.74 15.84 -17.90
N SER A 59 32.03 15.76 -17.61
CA SER A 59 33.03 16.73 -18.04
C SER A 59 33.26 16.58 -19.55
N SER A 60 33.18 17.70 -20.27
CA SER A 60 33.34 17.82 -21.71
C SER A 60 34.77 17.53 -22.18
N SER A 61 34.94 16.69 -23.21
CA SER A 61 36.04 16.86 -24.19
C SER A 61 35.83 16.04 -25.48
N GLY A 62 35.74 16.72 -26.62
CA GLY A 62 36.56 16.43 -27.81
C GLY A 62 36.21 15.27 -28.76
N ALA A 63 35.37 15.58 -29.75
CA ALA A 63 35.55 15.39 -31.21
C ALA A 63 35.76 13.99 -31.90
N SER A 64 34.94 13.83 -32.95
CA SER A 64 35.20 13.25 -34.29
C SER A 64 34.78 11.80 -34.62
N ALA A 65 33.61 11.73 -35.27
CA ALA A 65 33.24 11.06 -36.54
C ALA A 65 33.88 9.71 -36.97
N ALA A 66 33.01 8.72 -37.23
CA ALA A 66 33.01 7.92 -38.47
C ALA A 66 31.74 7.05 -38.61
N SER A 67 31.21 6.99 -39.83
CA SER A 67 30.00 6.29 -40.29
C SER A 67 30.16 4.77 -40.46
N GLY A 68 29.06 4.01 -40.37
CA GLY A 68 28.96 2.62 -40.87
C GLY A 68 27.57 1.97 -40.65
N PRO A 69 26.83 1.55 -41.69
CA PRO A 69 25.45 0.99 -41.62
C PRO A 69 25.40 -0.56 -41.52
N PRO A 70 24.20 -1.21 -41.44
CA PRO A 70 23.98 -2.46 -40.70
C PRO A 70 23.94 -3.74 -41.57
N SER A 71 24.01 -4.89 -40.92
CA SER A 71 23.71 -6.25 -41.44
C SER A 71 23.50 -7.18 -40.24
N ALA A 72 22.79 -8.31 -40.26
CA ALA A 72 21.72 -8.91 -41.05
C ALA A 72 21.34 -10.19 -40.26
N SER A 73 20.12 -10.70 -40.45
CA SER A 73 19.52 -11.88 -39.81
C SER A 73 20.37 -13.15 -39.73
N SER A 74 20.12 -13.99 -38.72
CA SER A 74 19.87 -15.44 -38.88
C SER A 74 19.31 -16.07 -37.58
N ALA A 75 18.26 -16.89 -37.72
CA ALA A 75 17.60 -17.73 -36.71
C ALA A 75 18.14 -19.20 -36.79
N PRO A 76 17.41 -20.24 -36.30
CA PRO A 76 17.18 -20.81 -34.94
C PRO A 76 17.88 -22.22 -34.85
N PRO A 77 17.42 -23.35 -34.20
CA PRO A 77 16.34 -23.66 -33.22
C PRO A 77 16.69 -24.73 -32.12
N LYS A 78 15.65 -25.16 -31.36
CA LYS A 78 15.43 -26.44 -30.60
C LYS A 78 15.97 -26.52 -29.16
N GLY A 79 15.31 -27.15 -28.17
CA GLY A 79 14.07 -27.94 -28.10
C GLY A 79 14.01 -28.73 -26.76
N ALA A 80 12.85 -29.35 -26.49
CA ALA A 80 12.51 -30.35 -25.44
C ALA A 80 12.35 -29.81 -23.99
N ALA A 81 11.17 -29.86 -23.33
CA ALA A 81 10.20 -30.93 -23.01
C ALA A 81 10.52 -31.70 -21.71
N GLY A 82 9.51 -31.81 -20.84
CA GLY A 82 9.46 -32.62 -19.61
C GLY A 82 8.65 -31.88 -18.52
N ASP A 83 7.34 -32.10 -18.39
CA ASP A 83 6.71 -33.03 -17.41
C ASP A 83 7.31 -32.86 -16.00
N GLY A 84 6.60 -32.36 -14.98
CA GLY A 84 5.26 -32.73 -14.54
C GLY A 84 5.41 -33.39 -13.17
N THR A 85 5.02 -32.70 -12.08
CA THR A 85 4.53 -33.33 -10.84
C THR A 85 4.09 -32.26 -9.84
N SER A 86 2.84 -32.37 -9.41
CA SER A 86 2.31 -31.71 -8.22
C SER A 86 3.01 -32.27 -6.97
N SER A 87 3.22 -31.44 -5.96
CA SER A 87 3.13 -31.90 -4.58
C SER A 87 2.77 -30.74 -3.65
N SER A 88 1.66 -30.96 -2.96
CA SER A 88 1.19 -30.33 -1.74
C SER A 88 2.32 -29.96 -0.78
N GLY A 89 2.35 -28.69 -0.36
CA GLY A 89 3.09 -28.19 0.79
C GLY A 89 2.10 -27.64 1.82
N SER A 90 1.87 -28.43 2.88
CA SER A 90 1.13 -28.08 4.08
C SER A 90 1.76 -26.90 4.85
N PRO A 91 1.02 -26.26 5.79
CA PRO A 91 1.28 -24.91 6.26
C PRO A 91 2.52 -24.82 7.15
N ASP A 92 3.37 -23.82 6.87
CA ASP A 92 4.50 -23.49 7.72
C ASP A 92 3.99 -22.73 8.95
N ALA A 93 4.17 -23.36 10.11
CA ALA A 93 3.89 -22.78 11.40
C ALA A 93 5.05 -21.87 11.83
N SER A 94 4.69 -20.65 12.23
CA SER A 94 5.42 -19.83 13.19
C SER A 94 6.84 -19.40 12.80
N SER A 95 6.93 -18.35 11.98
CA SER A 95 8.01 -17.37 12.10
C SER A 95 7.53 -16.21 12.97
N SER A 96 7.84 -16.28 14.25
CA SER A 96 7.71 -15.15 15.17
C SER A 96 8.69 -14.06 14.75
N GLY A 97 8.19 -12.96 14.17
CA GLY A 97 8.92 -11.68 14.17
C GLY A 97 8.80 -10.79 12.93
N ALA A 98 8.25 -11.25 11.81
CA ALA A 98 8.06 -10.39 10.64
C ALA A 98 6.63 -10.53 10.12
N THR A 99 5.87 -9.43 10.13
CA THR A 99 4.64 -9.35 9.35
C THR A 99 5.00 -9.61 7.87
N PRO A 100 4.23 -10.45 7.16
CA PRO A 100 4.39 -10.60 5.71
C PRO A 100 4.52 -9.23 5.07
N THR A 101 5.40 -9.06 4.10
CA THR A 101 5.61 -7.75 3.44
C THR A 101 4.32 -7.18 2.85
N ASP A 102 3.37 -8.06 2.52
CA ASP A 102 2.03 -7.71 2.06
C ASP A 102 1.09 -7.16 3.15
N LEU A 103 1.40 -7.37 4.43
CA LEU A 103 0.61 -6.87 5.56
C LEU A 103 1.26 -5.68 6.26
N GLN A 104 2.37 -5.16 5.74
CA GLN A 104 3.00 -3.95 6.28
C GLN A 104 2.25 -2.70 5.83
N PRO A 105 2.28 -1.62 6.63
CA PRO A 105 1.85 -0.30 6.18
C PRO A 105 2.47 0.06 4.81
N ARG A 106 1.68 0.60 3.89
CA ARG A 106 2.09 0.78 2.48
C ARG A 106 1.18 1.71 1.72
N THR A 107 1.68 2.28 0.63
CA THR A 107 0.84 2.93 -0.37
C THR A 107 0.01 1.90 -1.15
N LEU A 108 -1.14 2.33 -1.66
CA LEU A 108 -2.11 1.55 -2.41
C LEU A 108 -2.35 2.20 -3.77
N SER A 109 -2.47 1.39 -4.82
CA SER A 109 -2.67 1.86 -6.19
C SER A 109 -4.04 1.51 -6.78
N ASP A 110 -4.93 0.91 -5.98
CA ASP A 110 -6.20 0.31 -6.44
C ASP A 110 -7.43 0.99 -5.79
N VAL A 111 -7.23 2.10 -5.08
CA VAL A 111 -8.30 2.82 -4.38
C VAL A 111 -8.05 4.32 -4.56
N GLY A 112 -9.01 5.04 -5.14
CA GLY A 112 -8.87 6.47 -5.39
C GLY A 112 -7.72 6.83 -6.35
N ASP A 113 -7.42 8.13 -6.41
CA ASP A 113 -6.28 8.66 -7.16
C ASP A 113 -4.95 8.34 -6.44
N GLU A 114 -4.95 8.45 -5.12
CA GLU A 114 -3.82 8.14 -4.24
C GLU A 114 -4.34 7.56 -2.92
N ALA A 115 -3.67 6.53 -2.40
CA ALA A 115 -4.09 5.89 -1.16
C ALA A 115 -2.92 5.27 -0.39
N TYR A 116 -3.12 5.11 0.91
CA TYR A 116 -2.23 4.32 1.77
C TYR A 116 -3.00 3.57 2.86
N LEU A 117 -2.35 2.54 3.38
CA LEU A 117 -2.79 1.73 4.51
C LEU A 117 -1.74 1.79 5.61
N ASP A 118 -2.19 2.03 6.84
CA ASP A 118 -1.40 1.94 8.07
C ASP A 118 -2.06 0.92 9.02
N ASP A 119 -1.36 -0.17 9.33
CA ASP A 119 -1.77 -1.18 10.30
C ASP A 119 -0.93 -1.06 11.57
N ARG A 120 -1.59 -0.79 12.70
CA ARG A 120 -0.95 -0.60 13.99
C ARG A 120 -1.53 -1.56 15.02
N LEU A 121 -0.67 -2.41 15.57
CA LEU A 121 -0.97 -3.20 16.76
C LEU A 121 -0.59 -2.40 18.00
N ASN A 122 -1.59 -2.06 18.82
CA ASN A 122 -1.42 -1.36 20.09
C ASN A 122 -1.46 -2.36 21.25
N THR A 123 -0.30 -2.56 21.87
CA THR A 123 -0.09 -3.45 23.01
C THR A 123 -0.15 -2.74 24.36
N SER A 124 -0.50 -1.45 24.37
CA SER A 124 -0.37 -0.59 25.54
C SER A 124 -1.48 -0.84 26.57
N GLY A 125 -1.18 -1.66 27.58
CA GLY A 125 -1.83 -1.66 28.91
C GLY A 125 -3.10 -2.50 29.07
N SER A 126 -3.62 -3.12 28.02
CA SER A 126 -4.81 -3.99 28.09
C SER A 126 -4.42 -5.47 28.17
N THR A 127 -5.29 -6.29 28.77
CA THR A 127 -5.15 -7.76 28.76
C THR A 127 -5.36 -8.37 27.37
N ALA A 128 -5.85 -7.56 26.42
CA ALA A 128 -6.03 -7.90 25.01
C ALA A 128 -5.28 -6.87 24.14
N GLU A 129 -4.71 -7.32 23.04
CA GLU A 129 -4.02 -6.46 22.07
C GLU A 129 -5.06 -5.81 21.15
N GLN A 130 -5.04 -4.50 21.01
CA GLN A 130 -5.92 -3.79 20.08
C GLN A 130 -5.21 -3.62 18.75
N ARG A 131 -5.92 -3.77 17.64
CA ARG A 131 -5.40 -3.44 16.32
C ARG A 131 -6.25 -2.36 15.67
N THR A 132 -5.58 -1.47 14.96
CA THR A 132 -6.21 -0.40 14.19
C THR A 132 -5.64 -0.42 12.78
N VAL A 133 -6.50 -0.61 11.79
CA VAL A 133 -6.18 -0.48 10.36
C VAL A 133 -6.77 0.83 9.88
N THR A 134 -5.91 1.72 9.41
CA THR A 134 -6.29 3.00 8.82
C THR A 134 -6.04 2.95 7.32
N VAL A 135 -7.05 3.21 6.51
CA VAL A 135 -6.94 3.40 5.07
C VAL A 135 -7.31 4.84 4.77
N VAL A 136 -6.40 5.56 4.13
CA VAL A 136 -6.65 6.92 3.67
C VAL A 136 -6.53 6.94 2.16
N PHE A 137 -7.51 7.49 1.48
CA PHE A 137 -7.47 7.66 0.03
C PHE A 137 -8.04 9.01 -0.37
N ARG A 138 -7.62 9.50 -1.52
CA ARG A 138 -8.11 10.73 -2.13
C ARG A 138 -8.83 10.39 -3.42
N THR A 139 -9.97 11.05 -3.63
CA THR A 139 -10.65 11.08 -4.93
C THR A 139 -10.87 12.55 -5.27
N SER A 140 -10.14 13.05 -6.26
CA SER A 140 -10.09 14.48 -6.63
C SER A 140 -9.80 15.40 -5.42
N ASN A 141 -10.78 16.23 -5.02
CA ASN A 141 -10.66 17.19 -3.92
C ASN A 141 -11.22 16.69 -2.57
N VAL A 142 -11.45 15.39 -2.43
CA VAL A 142 -11.95 14.76 -1.20
C VAL A 142 -10.92 13.77 -0.67
N ILE A 143 -10.56 13.88 0.60
CA ILE A 143 -9.75 12.91 1.33
C ILE A 143 -10.68 12.12 2.25
N VAL A 144 -10.60 10.80 2.19
CA VAL A 144 -11.38 9.87 3.00
C VAL A 144 -10.45 9.14 3.94
N THR A 145 -10.74 9.19 5.24
CA THR A 145 -9.99 8.47 6.27
C THR A 145 -10.89 7.42 6.89
N LEU A 146 -10.60 6.16 6.62
CA LEU A 146 -11.30 5.00 7.16
C LEU A 146 -10.43 4.37 8.24
N GLN A 147 -10.98 4.22 9.45
CA GLN A 147 -10.31 3.57 10.57
C GLN A 147 -11.16 2.39 11.06
N TYR A 148 -10.58 1.19 11.00
CA TYR A 148 -11.16 -0.03 11.49
C TYR A 148 -10.37 -0.52 12.72
N GLU A 149 -11.03 -0.53 13.87
CA GLU A 149 -10.44 -0.94 15.15
C GLU A 149 -11.09 -2.25 15.62
N GLU A 150 -10.28 -3.20 16.08
CA GLU A 150 -10.76 -4.43 16.72
C GLU A 150 -10.14 -4.55 18.11
N GLN A 151 -11.01 -4.76 19.11
CA GLN A 151 -10.65 -4.97 20.50
C GLN A 151 -11.13 -6.35 20.95
N PRO A 152 -10.23 -7.34 21.11
CA PRO A 152 -10.60 -8.66 21.60
C PRO A 152 -11.11 -8.60 23.03
N MET A 153 -12.11 -9.43 23.36
CA MET A 153 -12.56 -9.62 24.75
C MET A 153 -11.75 -10.71 25.46
N ALA A 154 -11.11 -11.61 24.70
CA ALA A 154 -10.25 -12.66 25.22
C ALA A 154 -8.84 -12.15 25.56
N VAL A 155 -8.33 -12.56 26.73
CA VAL A 155 -6.98 -12.21 27.18
C VAL A 155 -5.94 -12.88 26.29
N GLY A 156 -4.98 -12.11 25.79
CA GLY A 156 -3.91 -12.60 24.90
C GLY A 156 -4.37 -12.97 23.49
N ALA A 157 -5.60 -12.63 23.10
CA ALA A 157 -6.01 -12.68 21.70
C ALA A 157 -5.39 -11.50 20.94
N VAL A 158 -4.97 -11.78 19.69
CA VAL A 158 -4.38 -10.80 18.78
C VAL A 158 -5.26 -10.71 17.55
N PRO A 159 -5.78 -9.52 17.19
CA PRO A 159 -6.54 -9.33 15.96
C PRO A 159 -5.73 -9.69 14.71
N ASP A 160 -6.35 -10.40 13.77
CA ASP A 160 -5.69 -10.82 12.55
C ASP A 160 -5.54 -9.64 11.57
N SER A 161 -4.30 -9.24 11.30
CA SER A 161 -4.02 -8.11 10.40
C SER A 161 -4.51 -8.33 8.98
N LYS A 162 -4.49 -9.57 8.46
CA LYS A 162 -4.90 -9.83 7.08
C LYS A 162 -6.41 -9.64 6.93
N GLU A 163 -7.18 -10.22 7.84
CA GLU A 163 -8.64 -10.06 7.83
C GLU A 163 -9.06 -8.60 7.99
N MET A 164 -8.45 -7.88 8.93
CA MET A 164 -8.79 -6.47 9.14
C MET A 164 -8.43 -5.60 7.94
N GLN A 165 -7.27 -5.82 7.31
CA GLN A 165 -6.87 -5.10 6.10
C GLN A 165 -7.80 -5.42 4.93
N ASP A 166 -8.16 -6.68 4.71
CA ASP A 166 -9.08 -7.07 3.63
C ASP A 166 -10.45 -6.40 3.79
N ARG A 167 -11.00 -6.37 5.02
CA ARG A 167 -12.25 -5.68 5.33
C ARG A 167 -12.15 -4.17 5.11
N ALA A 168 -11.08 -3.55 5.59
CA ALA A 168 -10.85 -2.12 5.43
C ALA A 168 -10.69 -1.73 3.95
N LEU A 169 -9.92 -2.50 3.18
CA LEU A 169 -9.74 -2.30 1.74
C LEU A 169 -11.05 -2.49 0.98
N ASN A 170 -11.83 -3.53 1.31
CA ASN A 170 -13.13 -3.74 0.66
C ASN A 170 -14.11 -2.58 0.90
N LEU A 171 -14.10 -2.02 2.11
CA LEU A 171 -14.89 -0.82 2.42
C LEU A 171 -14.38 0.40 1.67
N ALA A 172 -13.06 0.59 1.62
CA ALA A 172 -12.44 1.70 0.90
C ALA A 172 -12.77 1.68 -0.60
N SER A 173 -12.65 0.53 -1.27
CA SER A 173 -13.03 0.39 -2.69
C SER A 173 -14.51 0.69 -2.94
N ARG A 174 -15.40 0.34 -2.01
CA ARG A 174 -16.84 0.67 -2.14
C ARG A 174 -17.11 2.16 -1.96
N LEU A 175 -16.37 2.81 -1.05
CA LEU A 175 -16.48 4.25 -0.84
C LEU A 175 -15.96 5.02 -2.05
N ASP A 176 -14.87 4.56 -2.65
CA ASP A 176 -14.32 5.12 -3.88
C ASP A 176 -15.30 5.03 -5.06
N ASP A 177 -15.86 3.85 -5.34
CA ASP A 177 -16.91 3.66 -6.35
C ASP A 177 -18.13 4.58 -6.10
N ALA A 178 -18.55 4.71 -4.84
CA ALA A 178 -19.67 5.56 -4.46
C ALA A 178 -19.39 7.07 -4.62
N LEU A 179 -18.12 7.49 -4.54
CA LEU A 179 -17.69 8.88 -4.73
C LEU A 179 -17.46 9.22 -6.22
N GLY A 180 -17.57 8.22 -7.11
CA GLY A 180 -17.46 8.39 -8.55
C GLY A 180 -16.08 8.07 -9.11
N GLY A 181 -15.42 7.06 -8.55
CA GLY A 181 -14.18 6.46 -9.08
C GLY A 181 -14.22 6.14 -10.57
#